data_AF-A0A399F9C1-F1
#
_entry.id   AF-A0A399F9C1-F1
#
_cell.length_a   1.000
_cell.length_b   1.000
_cell.length_c   1.000
_cell.angle_alpha   90.00
_cell.angle_beta   90.00
_cell.angle_gamma   90.00
#
_symmetry.space_group_name_H-M   'P 1'
#
loop_
_entity.id
_entity.type
_entity.pdbx_description
1 polymer ?
#
loop_
_entity_poly.entity_id
_entity_poly.type
_entity_poly.pdbx_seq_one_letter_code
_entity_poly.pdbx_strand_id
1 'polypeptide(L)'
;METVPLNVPQVLIRSLQLLLQHPIGVLWVLIQALLVSFFTLGIYTGPMQVGLFSVLLHYVRNGEWAPNELWGKMTSHNLPAGIVFVAMQVAVLLIGVPLSSASPLVATLFTFAAATAITLLWFYTFQILSDHDKPWTQAMREGWHLIGRGNWGAHLLLIVVLNLLNLIPTDTVGPILQIVILLILNGFATLAQTVAYSRLEPEHRADAGVSAR
;
A
#
# COMPACT_ATOMS: atom_id res chain seq x y z
N MET A 1 -7.17 24.29 -10.50
CA MET A 1 -7.94 23.21 -9.87
C MET A 1 -7.88 23.46 -8.38
N GLU A 2 -9.03 23.70 -7.73
CA GLU A 2 -9.08 23.79 -6.27
C GLU A 2 -8.68 22.43 -5.68
N THR A 3 -7.71 22.44 -4.79
CA THR A 3 -7.26 21.24 -4.08
C THR A 3 -8.33 20.84 -3.08
N VAL A 4 -9.08 19.76 -3.35
CA VAL A 4 -9.96 19.17 -2.34
C VAL A 4 -9.08 18.43 -1.33
N PRO A 5 -9.02 18.86 -0.06
CA PRO A 5 -8.19 18.21 0.94
C PRO A 5 -8.65 16.77 1.17
N LEU A 6 -7.70 15.88 1.48
CA LEU A 6 -8.02 14.49 1.77
C LEU A 6 -8.90 14.39 3.03
N ASN A 7 -10.10 13.83 2.88
CA ASN A 7 -11.00 13.59 4.00
C ASN A 7 -10.78 12.18 4.57
N VAL A 8 -10.00 12.09 5.65
CA VAL A 8 -9.59 10.82 6.28
C VAL A 8 -10.79 9.94 6.68
N PRO A 9 -11.82 10.44 7.40
CA PRO A 9 -13.00 9.64 7.71
C PRO A 9 -13.67 9.04 6.48
N GLN A 10 -13.83 9.82 5.41
CA GLN A 10 -14.47 9.32 4.19
C GLN A 10 -13.62 8.28 3.46
N VAL A 11 -12.28 8.41 3.46
CA VAL A 11 -11.37 7.39 2.94
C VAL A 11 -11.57 6.09 3.71
N LEU A 12 -11.49 6.13 5.05
CA LEU A 12 -11.62 4.94 5.90
C LEU A 12 -12.98 4.25 5.74
N ILE A 13 -14.08 5.02 5.73
CA ILE A 13 -15.43 4.47 5.53
C ILE A 13 -15.56 3.80 4.16
N ARG A 14 -15.08 4.47 3.09
CA ARG A 14 -15.15 3.90 1.74
C ARG A 14 -14.32 2.64 1.61
N SER A 15 -13.11 2.62 2.19
CA SER A 15 -12.26 1.43 2.19
C SER A 15 -12.88 0.27 2.96
N LEU A 16 -13.55 0.53 4.07
CA LEU A 16 -14.28 -0.50 4.82
C LEU A 16 -15.45 -1.05 4.00
N GLN A 17 -16.25 -0.19 3.37
CA GLN A 17 -17.34 -0.61 2.48
C GLN A 17 -16.85 -1.51 1.35
N LEU A 18 -15.76 -1.11 0.68
CA LEU A 18 -15.15 -1.88 -0.41
C LEU A 18 -14.60 -3.23 0.08
N LEU A 19 -13.98 -3.27 1.26
CA LEU A 19 -13.49 -4.50 1.86
C LEU A 19 -14.64 -5.45 2.20
N LEU A 20 -15.74 -4.94 2.75
CA LEU A 20 -16.92 -5.75 3.11
C LEU A 20 -17.67 -6.28 1.89
N GLN A 21 -17.60 -5.59 0.74
CA GLN A 21 -18.20 -6.04 -0.51
C GLN A 21 -17.41 -7.18 -1.16
N HIS A 22 -16.08 -7.15 -1.09
CA HIS A 22 -15.20 -8.17 -1.70
C HIS A 22 -14.09 -8.67 -0.76
N PRO A 23 -14.43 -9.20 0.44
CA PRO A 23 -13.42 -9.53 1.45
C PRO A 23 -12.50 -10.67 1.01
N ILE A 24 -13.08 -11.74 0.47
CA ILE A 24 -12.33 -12.91 -0.01
C ILE A 24 -11.43 -12.52 -1.19
N GLY A 25 -11.92 -11.67 -2.10
CA GLY A 25 -11.13 -11.19 -3.25
C GLY A 25 -9.87 -10.46 -2.80
N VAL A 26 -10.04 -9.45 -1.93
CA VAL A 26 -8.94 -8.65 -1.39
C VAL A 26 -7.92 -9.53 -0.66
N LEU A 27 -8.39 -10.40 0.23
CA LEU A 27 -7.52 -11.33 0.95
C LEU A 27 -6.77 -12.27 0.01
N TRP A 28 -7.43 -12.77 -1.03
CA TRP A 28 -6.84 -13.70 -1.98
C TRP A 28 -5.69 -13.06 -2.78
N VAL A 29 -5.87 -11.85 -3.31
CA VAL A 29 -4.79 -11.16 -4.05
C VAL A 29 -3.62 -10.77 -3.15
N LEU A 30 -3.89 -10.42 -1.89
CA LEU A 30 -2.85 -10.17 -0.89
C LEU A 30 -2.05 -11.43 -0.59
N ILE A 31 -2.74 -12.57 -0.37
CA ILE A 31 -2.08 -13.86 -0.13
C ILE A 31 -1.20 -14.22 -1.33
N GLN A 32 -1.71 -14.10 -2.56
CA GLN A 32 -0.91 -14.38 -3.76
C GLN A 32 0.31 -13.48 -3.85
N ALA A 33 0.15 -12.16 -3.69
CA ALA A 33 1.24 -11.20 -3.70
C ALA A 33 2.31 -11.51 -2.64
N LEU A 34 1.87 -11.88 -1.43
CA LEU A 34 2.75 -12.25 -0.32
C LEU A 34 3.49 -13.57 -0.59
N LEU A 35 2.79 -14.61 -1.04
CA LEU A 35 3.40 -15.91 -1.34
C LEU A 35 4.45 -15.79 -2.45
N VAL A 36 4.12 -15.09 -3.55
CA VAL A 36 5.06 -14.86 -4.65
C VAL A 36 6.27 -14.07 -4.18
N SER A 37 6.05 -12.99 -3.42
CA SER A 37 7.14 -12.21 -2.82
C SER A 37 8.02 -13.08 -1.93
N PHE A 38 7.42 -13.92 -1.09
CA PHE A 38 8.15 -14.79 -0.17
C PHE A 38 8.97 -15.86 -0.89
N PHE A 39 8.36 -16.61 -1.82
CA PHE A 39 9.04 -17.67 -2.56
C PHE A 39 10.12 -17.15 -3.52
N THR A 40 10.05 -15.87 -3.88
CA THR A 40 11.10 -15.19 -4.67
C THR A 40 12.09 -14.42 -3.80
N LEU A 41 12.07 -14.61 -2.47
CA LEU A 41 12.94 -13.92 -1.51
C LEU A 41 12.90 -12.39 -1.64
N GLY A 42 11.75 -11.84 -2.00
CA GLY A 42 11.49 -10.42 -2.16
C GLY A 42 11.78 -9.87 -3.56
N ILE A 43 12.33 -10.67 -4.49
CA ILE A 43 12.66 -10.20 -5.85
C ILE A 43 11.41 -9.69 -6.57
N TYR A 44 10.27 -10.39 -6.45
CA TYR A 44 9.02 -9.99 -7.08
C TYR A 44 8.13 -9.10 -6.23
N THR A 45 8.60 -8.59 -5.08
CA THR A 45 7.78 -7.69 -4.26
C THR A 45 7.32 -6.46 -5.02
N GLY A 46 8.17 -5.87 -5.85
CA GLY A 46 7.83 -4.67 -6.62
C GLY A 46 6.68 -4.94 -7.60
N PRO A 47 6.86 -5.86 -8.57
CA PRO A 47 5.79 -6.27 -9.48
C PRO A 47 4.50 -6.68 -8.76
N MET A 48 4.61 -7.43 -7.65
CA MET A 48 3.43 -7.87 -6.90
C MET A 48 2.69 -6.72 -6.21
N GLN A 49 3.41 -5.73 -5.67
CA GLN A 49 2.80 -4.52 -5.12
C GLN A 49 2.10 -3.72 -6.23
N VAL A 50 2.76 -3.53 -7.37
CA VAL A 50 2.16 -2.80 -8.50
C VAL A 50 0.92 -3.50 -9.01
N GLY A 51 0.98 -4.82 -9.24
CA GLY A 51 -0.17 -5.62 -9.67
C GLY A 51 -1.31 -5.62 -8.64
N LEU A 52 -0.99 -5.71 -7.34
CA LEU A 52 -1.98 -5.57 -6.26
C LEU A 52 -2.70 -4.22 -6.35
N PHE A 53 -1.96 -3.12 -6.50
CA PHE A 53 -2.56 -1.80 -6.66
C PHE A 53 -3.33 -1.64 -7.97
N SER A 54 -2.94 -2.30 -9.07
CA SER A 54 -3.73 -2.33 -10.31
C SER A 54 -5.13 -2.92 -10.06
N VAL A 55 -5.19 -4.12 -9.48
CA VAL A 55 -6.46 -4.79 -9.14
C VAL A 55 -7.32 -3.89 -8.24
N LEU A 56 -6.72 -3.31 -7.19
CA LEU A 56 -7.46 -2.49 -6.23
C LEU A 56 -7.90 -1.16 -6.84
N LEU A 57 -7.11 -0.53 -7.72
CA LEU A 57 -7.48 0.70 -8.41
C LEU A 57 -8.62 0.46 -9.39
N HIS A 58 -8.57 -0.63 -10.16
CA HIS A 58 -9.68 -1.04 -11.05
C HIS A 58 -10.96 -1.24 -10.24
N TYR A 59 -10.86 -1.93 -9.10
CA TYR A 59 -12.00 -2.15 -8.21
C TYR A 59 -12.54 -0.86 -7.59
N VAL A 60 -11.67 0.02 -7.09
CA VAL A 60 -12.07 1.28 -6.46
C VAL A 60 -12.74 2.23 -7.46
N ARG A 61 -12.21 2.32 -8.69
CA ARG A 61 -12.66 3.27 -9.72
C ARG A 61 -13.87 2.74 -10.50
N ASN A 62 -13.83 1.47 -10.92
CA ASN A 62 -14.80 0.90 -11.85
C ASN A 62 -15.83 -0.01 -11.17
N GLY A 63 -15.61 -0.38 -9.89
CA GLY A 63 -16.46 -1.34 -9.19
C GLY A 63 -16.28 -2.78 -9.69
N GLU A 64 -15.30 -3.02 -10.55
CA GLU A 64 -15.05 -4.32 -11.18
C GLU A 64 -13.87 -5.03 -10.53
N TRP A 65 -13.99 -6.33 -10.32
CA TRP A 65 -12.94 -7.15 -9.75
C TRP A 65 -12.12 -7.83 -10.86
N ALA A 66 -10.89 -7.37 -11.11
CA ALA A 66 -10.00 -7.85 -12.18
C ALA A 66 -8.71 -8.50 -11.64
N PRO A 67 -8.77 -9.68 -11.01
CA PRO A 67 -7.61 -10.29 -10.32
C PRO A 67 -6.48 -10.70 -11.27
N ASN A 68 -6.75 -10.84 -12.56
CA ASN A 68 -5.75 -11.10 -13.60
C ASN A 68 -4.72 -9.96 -13.72
N GLU A 69 -5.07 -8.72 -13.33
CA GLU A 69 -4.13 -7.59 -13.36
C GLU A 69 -2.96 -7.75 -12.38
N LEU A 70 -3.11 -8.59 -11.36
CA LEU A 70 -2.06 -8.91 -10.39
C LEU A 70 -0.75 -9.35 -11.07
N TRP A 71 -0.86 -10.02 -12.22
CA TRP A 71 0.26 -10.58 -12.96
C TRP A 71 0.70 -9.71 -14.14
N GLY A 72 -0.07 -8.70 -14.52
CA GLY A 72 0.17 -7.86 -15.70
C GLY A 72 1.33 -6.87 -15.58
N LYS A 73 1.94 -6.74 -14.40
CA LYS A 73 2.92 -5.69 -14.07
C LYS A 73 4.31 -6.25 -13.72
N MET A 74 4.63 -7.45 -14.23
CA MET A 74 5.94 -8.11 -14.16
C MET A 74 6.98 -7.47 -15.09
N THR A 75 7.29 -6.20 -14.85
CA THR A 75 8.23 -5.43 -15.66
C THR A 75 9.57 -5.27 -14.94
N SER A 76 10.65 -5.12 -15.72
CA SER A 76 12.01 -4.97 -15.18
C SER A 76 12.21 -3.68 -14.37
N HIS A 77 11.42 -2.64 -14.62
CA HIS A 77 11.49 -1.37 -13.89
C HIS A 77 10.79 -1.41 -12.53
N ASN A 78 9.88 -2.38 -12.29
CA ASN A 78 9.20 -2.55 -11.01
C ASN A 78 10.07 -3.35 -10.01
N LEU A 79 10.99 -4.20 -10.48
CA LEU A 79 11.86 -4.99 -9.62
C LEU A 79 12.70 -4.13 -8.66
N PRO A 80 13.43 -3.08 -9.11
CA PRO A 80 14.22 -2.25 -8.20
C PRO A 80 13.37 -1.56 -7.13
N ALA A 81 12.14 -1.16 -7.45
CA ALA A 81 11.23 -0.54 -6.49
C ALA A 81 10.94 -1.49 -5.31
N GLY A 82 10.64 -2.75 -5.63
CA GLY A 82 10.43 -3.81 -4.66
C GLY A 82 11.65 -4.09 -3.80
N ILE A 83 12.82 -4.22 -4.43
CA ILE A 83 14.08 -4.50 -3.72
C ILE A 83 14.41 -3.37 -2.75
N VAL A 84 14.32 -2.11 -3.18
CA VAL A 84 14.60 -0.95 -2.31
C VAL A 84 13.59 -0.89 -1.16
N PHE A 85 12.31 -1.10 -1.45
CA PHE A 85 11.26 -1.13 -0.42
C PHE A 85 11.53 -2.24 0.62
N VAL A 86 11.79 -3.47 0.19
CA VAL A 86 12.12 -4.60 1.08
C VAL A 86 13.39 -4.33 1.87
N ALA A 87 14.44 -3.80 1.24
CA ALA A 87 15.69 -3.46 1.91
C ALA A 87 15.48 -2.43 3.03
N MET A 88 14.63 -1.42 2.82
CA MET A 88 14.27 -0.46 3.87
C MET A 88 13.52 -1.13 5.04
N GLN A 89 12.56 -2.01 4.74
CA GLN A 89 11.82 -2.75 5.77
C GLN A 89 12.75 -3.66 6.58
N VAL A 90 13.67 -4.37 5.91
CA VAL A 90 14.68 -5.22 6.56
C VAL A 90 15.63 -4.38 7.42
N ALA A 91 16.07 -3.22 6.95
CA ALA A 91 16.94 -2.33 7.72
C ALA A 91 16.28 -1.88 9.03
N VAL A 92 14.99 -1.55 9.01
CA VAL A 92 14.23 -1.21 10.23
C VAL A 92 14.20 -2.39 11.20
N LEU A 93 13.97 -3.60 10.71
CA LEU A 93 13.97 -4.81 11.54
C LEU A 93 15.34 -5.06 12.17
N LEU A 94 16.42 -4.95 11.39
CA LEU A 94 17.79 -5.15 11.88
C LEU A 94 18.20 -4.15 12.96
N ILE A 95 17.71 -2.91 12.88
CA ILE A 95 17.95 -1.88 13.91
C ILE A 95 17.00 -2.06 15.11
N GLY A 96 15.77 -2.51 14.89
CA GLY A 96 14.76 -2.71 15.93
C GLY A 96 15.09 -3.87 16.88
N VAL A 97 15.70 -4.96 16.37
CA VAL A 97 16.09 -6.14 17.18
C VAL A 97 17.02 -5.80 18.35
N PRO A 98 18.15 -5.09 18.18
CA PRO A 98 19.01 -4.74 19.31
C PRO A 98 18.35 -3.71 20.25
N LEU A 99 17.38 -2.91 19.79
CA LEU A 99 16.63 -2.00 20.66
C LEU A 99 15.65 -2.74 21.56
N SER A 100 15.05 -3.84 21.10
CA SER A 100 14.04 -4.59 21.86
C SER A 100 14.64 -5.29 23.08
N SER A 101 15.90 -5.70 23.00
CA SER A 101 16.64 -6.26 24.15
C SER A 101 17.00 -5.20 25.19
N ALA A 102 17.19 -3.94 24.79
CA ALA A 102 17.51 -2.84 25.69
C ALA A 102 16.26 -2.23 26.34
N SER A 103 15.21 -1.98 25.55
CA SER A 103 13.94 -1.44 26.03
C SER A 103 12.81 -1.77 25.04
N PRO A 104 11.84 -2.62 25.43
CA PRO A 104 10.70 -2.95 24.59
C PRO A 104 9.91 -1.72 24.13
N LEU A 105 9.70 -0.74 25.03
CA LEU A 105 8.99 0.50 24.71
C LEU A 105 9.72 1.32 23.63
N VAL A 106 11.04 1.48 23.76
CA VAL A 106 11.85 2.22 22.78
C VAL A 106 11.81 1.51 21.43
N ALA A 107 11.90 0.18 21.41
CA ALA A 107 11.82 -0.60 20.19
C ALA A 107 10.45 -0.47 19.50
N THR A 108 9.36 -0.49 20.26
CA THR A 108 8.00 -0.25 19.74
C THR A 108 7.88 1.15 19.13
N LEU A 109 8.31 2.19 19.85
CA LEU A 109 8.25 3.56 19.35
C LEU A 109 9.11 3.77 18.11
N PHE A 110 10.33 3.21 18.10
CA PHE A 110 11.22 3.25 16.94
C PHE A 110 10.59 2.55 15.73
N THR A 111 10.07 1.33 15.92
CA THR A 111 9.45 0.55 14.83
C THR A 111 8.23 1.27 14.28
N PHE A 112 7.41 1.86 15.15
CA PHE A 112 6.25 2.66 14.75
C PHE A 112 6.65 3.90 13.95
N ALA A 113 7.66 4.65 14.42
CA ALA A 113 8.16 5.85 13.74
C ALA A 113 8.79 5.50 12.39
N ALA A 114 9.59 4.43 12.33
CA ALA A 114 10.24 3.96 11.12
C ALA A 114 9.22 3.44 10.09
N ALA A 115 8.23 2.65 10.53
CA ALA A 115 7.12 2.24 9.68
C ALA A 115 6.37 3.45 9.12
N THR A 116 6.05 4.43 9.97
CA THR A 116 5.40 5.69 9.54
C THR A 116 6.22 6.44 8.50
N ALA A 117 7.54 6.54 8.70
CA ALA A 117 8.43 7.20 7.75
C ALA A 117 8.50 6.46 6.40
N ILE A 118 8.60 5.12 6.42
CA ILE A 118 8.62 4.32 5.19
C ILE A 118 7.27 4.40 4.48
N THR A 119 6.15 4.26 5.20
CA THR A 119 4.81 4.38 4.61
C THR A 119 4.62 5.77 4.00
N LEU A 120 5.07 6.84 4.66
CA LEU A 120 5.00 8.19 4.10
C LEU A 120 5.84 8.33 2.84
N LEU A 121 7.07 7.78 2.84
CA LEU A 121 7.97 7.80 1.70
C LEU A 121 7.38 7.09 0.48
N TRP A 122 6.71 5.95 0.70
CA TRP A 122 6.21 5.09 -0.36
C TRP A 122 4.70 5.22 -0.62
N PHE A 123 4.00 6.13 0.07
CA PHE A 123 2.55 6.15 0.23
C PHE A 123 1.73 5.98 -1.06
N TYR A 124 2.17 6.63 -2.14
CA TYR A 124 1.53 6.54 -3.46
C TYR A 124 2.41 5.92 -4.55
N THR A 125 3.60 5.46 -4.21
CA THR A 125 4.59 5.08 -5.22
C THR A 125 4.10 3.92 -6.07
N PHE A 126 3.56 2.86 -5.46
CA PHE A 126 3.13 1.68 -6.21
C PHE A 126 1.81 1.89 -6.96
N GLN A 127 0.92 2.75 -6.48
CA GLN A 127 -0.30 3.18 -7.17
C GLN A 127 0.06 3.96 -8.43
N ILE A 128 1.02 4.87 -8.32
CA ILE A 128 1.51 5.67 -9.45
C ILE A 128 2.25 4.79 -10.46
N LEU A 129 3.06 3.83 -10.01
CA LEU A 129 3.68 2.83 -10.89
C LEU A 129 2.64 2.00 -11.63
N SER A 130 1.53 1.67 -10.97
CA SER A 130 0.42 0.95 -11.58
C SER A 130 -0.23 1.76 -12.71
N ASP A 131 -0.48 3.05 -12.48
CA ASP A 131 -1.18 3.94 -13.41
C ASP A 131 -0.31 4.49 -14.55
N HIS A 132 0.99 4.75 -14.32
CA HIS A 132 1.76 5.64 -15.19
C HIS A 132 3.08 5.08 -15.72
N ASP A 133 3.32 3.77 -15.62
CA ASP A 133 4.46 3.04 -16.21
C ASP A 133 5.78 3.85 -16.27
N LYS A 134 6.28 4.24 -15.09
CA LYS A 134 7.44 5.14 -14.96
C LYS A 134 8.45 4.63 -13.94
N PRO A 135 9.69 5.17 -13.91
CA PRO A 135 10.67 4.78 -12.91
C PRO A 135 10.20 5.11 -11.48
N TRP A 136 10.51 4.23 -10.53
CA TRP A 136 10.07 4.35 -9.13
C TRP A 136 10.50 5.66 -8.45
N THR A 137 11.65 6.22 -8.82
CA THR A 137 12.12 7.51 -8.29
C THR A 137 11.23 8.68 -8.72
N GLN A 138 10.69 8.63 -9.95
CA GLN A 138 9.75 9.63 -10.44
C GLN A 138 8.37 9.43 -9.81
N ALA A 139 7.91 8.18 -9.71
CA ALA A 139 6.67 7.84 -9.03
C ALA A 139 6.66 8.29 -7.57
N MET A 140 7.78 8.09 -6.86
CA MET A 140 7.94 8.55 -5.49
C MET A 140 7.85 10.09 -5.42
N ARG A 141 8.60 10.81 -6.27
CA ARG A 141 8.52 12.29 -6.32
C ARG A 141 7.10 12.79 -6.56
N GLU A 142 6.38 12.19 -7.50
CA GLU A 142 4.99 12.51 -7.79
C GLU A 142 4.06 12.20 -6.60
N GLY A 143 4.33 11.10 -5.88
CA GLY A 143 3.64 10.78 -4.63
C GLY A 143 3.78 11.89 -3.58
N TRP A 144 4.98 12.46 -3.42
CA TRP A 144 5.19 13.60 -2.51
C TRP A 144 4.44 14.85 -2.97
N HIS A 145 4.36 15.11 -4.27
CA HIS A 145 3.54 16.20 -4.80
C HIS A 145 2.04 15.96 -4.55
N LEU A 146 1.55 14.73 -4.73
CA LEU A 146 0.18 14.32 -4.43
C LEU A 146 -0.16 14.53 -2.95
N ILE A 147 0.71 14.11 -2.03
CA ILE A 147 0.53 14.33 -0.59
C ILE A 147 0.42 15.83 -0.28
N GLY A 148 1.29 16.65 -0.89
CA GLY A 148 1.23 18.11 -0.76
C GLY A 148 -0.09 18.71 -1.24
N ARG A 149 -0.59 18.26 -2.40
CA ARG A 149 -1.89 18.69 -2.96
C ARG A 149 -3.07 18.30 -2.05
N GLY A 150 -3.02 17.10 -1.46
CA GLY A 150 -4.11 16.58 -0.64
C GLY A 150 -3.99 16.86 0.87
N ASN A 151 -3.12 17.78 1.30
CA ASN A 151 -2.81 18.15 2.68
C ASN A 151 -1.94 17.14 3.45
N TRP A 152 -0.72 17.56 3.81
CA TRP A 152 0.25 16.79 4.60
C TRP A 152 -0.31 16.25 5.92
N GLY A 153 -1.01 17.07 6.68
CA GLY A 153 -1.56 16.69 7.98
C GLY A 153 -2.62 15.59 7.86
N ALA A 154 -3.44 15.63 6.81
CA ALA A 154 -4.43 14.59 6.55
C ALA A 154 -3.78 13.24 6.20
N HIS A 155 -2.71 13.25 5.40
CA HIS A 155 -1.97 12.03 5.06
C HIS A 155 -1.23 11.46 6.27
N LEU A 156 -0.60 12.33 7.07
CA LEU A 156 0.06 11.90 8.30
C LEU A 156 -0.95 11.27 9.27
N LEU A 157 -2.11 11.90 9.45
CA LEU A 157 -3.20 11.34 10.27
C LEU A 157 -3.64 9.97 9.73
N LEU A 158 -3.86 9.85 8.42
CA LEU A 158 -4.26 8.58 7.81
C LEU A 158 -3.20 7.50 8.05
N ILE A 159 -1.92 7.79 7.82
CA ILE A 159 -0.81 6.85 8.05
C ILE A 159 -0.76 6.43 9.51
N VAL A 160 -0.86 7.37 10.46
CA VAL A 160 -0.86 7.07 11.89
C VAL A 160 -2.01 6.14 12.23
N VAL A 161 -3.23 6.44 11.78
CA VAL A 161 -4.40 5.58 12.00
C VAL A 161 -4.18 4.17 11.44
N LEU A 162 -3.64 4.05 10.22
CA LEU A 162 -3.38 2.75 9.61
C LEU A 162 -2.26 1.99 10.33
N ASN A 163 -1.20 2.67 10.78
CA ASN A 163 -0.12 2.04 11.53
C ASN A 163 -0.52 1.61 12.94
N LEU A 164 -1.48 2.30 13.56
CA LEU A 164 -2.05 1.87 14.85
C LEU A 164 -2.76 0.52 14.75
N LEU A 165 -3.25 0.12 13.56
CA LEU A 165 -3.81 -1.21 13.35
C LEU A 165 -2.79 -2.33 13.60
N ASN A 166 -1.51 -2.07 13.33
CA ASN A 166 -0.43 -3.03 13.59
C ASN A 166 -0.13 -3.22 15.08
N LEU A 167 -0.67 -2.35 15.95
CA LEU A 167 -0.54 -2.47 17.41
C LEU A 167 -1.68 -3.28 18.04
N ILE A 168 -2.66 -3.71 17.25
CA ILE A 168 -3.74 -4.57 17.75
C ILE A 168 -3.11 -5.91 18.17
N PRO A 169 -3.21 -6.30 19.46
CA PRO A 169 -2.65 -7.56 19.93
C PRO A 169 -3.39 -8.72 19.28
N THR A 170 -2.64 -9.61 18.63
CA THR A 170 -3.14 -10.80 17.92
C THR A 170 -2.46 -12.09 18.39
N ASP A 171 -1.63 -11.99 19.41
CA ASP A 171 -0.85 -13.08 20.01
C ASP A 171 -1.69 -14.01 20.89
N THR A 172 -2.89 -13.57 21.30
CA THR A 172 -3.83 -14.36 22.12
C THR A 172 -4.76 -15.24 21.30
N VAL A 173 -4.81 -15.05 19.98
CA VAL A 173 -5.59 -15.89 19.07
C VAL A 173 -4.70 -16.95 18.42
N GLY A 174 -5.27 -18.12 18.08
CA GLY A 174 -4.49 -19.19 17.45
C GLY A 174 -3.81 -18.74 16.13
N PRO A 175 -2.68 -19.35 15.72
CA PRO A 175 -1.84 -18.84 14.63
C PRO A 175 -2.57 -18.60 13.30
N ILE A 176 -3.55 -19.45 12.96
CA ILE A 176 -4.34 -19.31 11.74
C ILE A 176 -5.19 -18.04 11.81
N LEU A 177 -5.88 -17.82 12.92
CA LEU A 177 -6.73 -16.63 13.10
C LEU A 177 -5.87 -15.37 13.19
N GLN A 178 -4.70 -15.45 13.80
CA GLN A 178 -3.72 -14.36 13.79
C GLN A 178 -3.36 -13.94 12.36
N ILE A 179 -3.01 -14.88 11.48
CA ILE A 179 -2.69 -14.60 10.07
C ILE A 179 -3.88 -13.95 9.36
N VAL A 180 -5.10 -14.48 9.57
CA VAL A 180 -6.31 -13.93 8.95
C VAL A 180 -6.55 -12.48 9.38
N ILE A 181 -6.42 -12.18 10.68
CA ILE A 181 -6.58 -10.82 11.20
C ILE A 181 -5.54 -9.89 10.57
N LEU A 182 -4.26 -10.29 10.55
CA LEU A 182 -3.20 -9.50 9.94
C LEU A 182 -3.44 -9.24 8.45
N LEU A 183 -3.94 -10.22 7.70
CA LEU A 183 -4.30 -10.06 6.30
C LEU A 183 -5.48 -9.10 6.10
N ILE A 184 -6.48 -9.15 6.97
CA ILE A 184 -7.63 -8.21 6.95
C ILE A 184 -7.16 -6.79 7.22
N LEU A 185 -6.34 -6.58 8.26
CA LEU A 185 -5.82 -5.27 8.62
C LEU A 185 -4.93 -4.70 7.51
N ASN A 186 -4.04 -5.53 6.96
CA ASN A 186 -3.19 -5.14 5.84
C ASN A 186 -4.02 -4.83 4.59
N GLY A 187 -5.04 -5.64 4.27
CA GLY A 187 -5.91 -5.38 3.13
C GLY A 187 -6.73 -4.10 3.27
N PHE A 188 -7.21 -3.81 4.47
CA PHE A 188 -7.85 -2.54 4.78
C PHE A 188 -6.88 -1.36 4.58
N ALA A 189 -5.64 -1.46 5.10
CA ALA A 189 -4.64 -0.42 4.95
C ALA A 189 -4.26 -0.17 3.49
N THR A 190 -4.08 -1.23 2.69
CA THR A 190 -3.81 -1.13 1.26
C THR A 190 -4.98 -0.47 0.52
N LEU A 191 -6.23 -0.88 0.81
CA LEU A 191 -7.43 -0.24 0.26
C LEU A 191 -7.55 1.23 0.66
N ALA A 192 -7.20 1.60 1.88
CA ALA A 192 -7.19 2.99 2.33
C ALA A 192 -6.22 3.85 1.54
N GLN A 193 -5.01 3.35 1.26
CA GLN A 193 -4.06 4.04 0.39
C GLN A 193 -4.59 4.16 -1.04
N THR A 194 -5.18 3.08 -1.59
CA THR A 194 -5.76 3.08 -2.94
C THR A 194 -6.91 4.08 -3.08
N VAL A 195 -7.83 4.12 -2.11
CA VAL A 195 -8.96 5.07 -2.10
C VAL A 195 -8.47 6.50 -1.91
N ALA A 196 -7.45 6.72 -1.07
CA ALA A 196 -6.87 8.05 -0.92
C ALA A 196 -6.25 8.52 -2.25
N TYR A 197 -5.51 7.65 -2.92
CA TYR A 197 -4.91 7.93 -4.22
C TYR A 197 -5.98 8.23 -5.29
N SER A 198 -7.00 7.37 -5.43
CA SER A 198 -8.04 7.53 -6.47
C SER A 198 -8.87 8.80 -6.29
N ARG A 199 -8.93 9.37 -5.09
CA ARG A 199 -9.59 10.66 -4.84
C ARG A 199 -8.76 11.86 -5.27
N LEU A 200 -7.44 11.75 -5.19
CA LEU A 200 -6.51 12.82 -5.59
C LEU A 200 -6.14 12.73 -7.07
N GLU A 201 -6.21 11.53 -7.65
CA GLU A 201 -5.97 11.25 -9.06
C GLU A 201 -7.14 10.41 -9.63
N PRO A 202 -8.30 11.05 -9.89
CA PRO A 202 -9.52 10.35 -10.32
C PRO A 202 -9.46 9.88 -11.78
N GLU A 203 -8.64 10.51 -12.61
CA GLU A 203 -8.50 10.18 -14.02
C GLU A 203 -7.54 8.99 -14.19
N HIS A 204 -8.09 7.84 -14.60
CA HIS A 204 -7.31 6.94 -15.43
C HIS A 204 -7.17 7.66 -16.78
N ARG A 205 -5.95 7.92 -17.26
CA ARG A 205 -5.75 8.31 -18.66
C ARG A 205 -6.06 7.09 -19.55
N ALA A 206 -7.34 6.75 -19.64
CA ALA A 206 -7.91 5.82 -20.60
C ALA A 206 -8.00 6.42 -22.02
N ASP A 207 -7.47 7.64 -22.23
CA ASP A 207 -7.44 8.33 -23.52
C ASP A 207 -6.07 8.29 -24.22
N ALA A 208 -5.15 7.42 -23.80
CA ALA A 208 -3.90 7.18 -24.53
C ALA A 208 -4.03 6.07 -25.62
N GLY A 209 -5.25 5.61 -25.93
CA GLY A 209 -5.48 4.54 -26.91
C GLY A 209 -6.62 4.76 -27.90
N VAL A 210 -7.39 5.86 -27.81
CA VAL A 210 -8.51 6.13 -28.74
C VAL A 210 -8.46 7.57 -29.24
N SER A 211 -7.49 7.86 -30.12
CA SER A 211 -7.44 8.94 -31.13
C SER A 211 -5.99 9.02 -31.63
N ALA A 212 -5.61 8.79 -32.89
CA ALA A 212 -6.32 8.66 -34.14
C ALA A 212 -5.39 7.97 -35.16
N ARG A 213 -5.98 7.12 -36.01
CA ARG A 213 -5.51 6.64 -37.33
C ARG A 213 -4.31 5.67 -37.36
#